data_AF-Q21Q61-F1
#
_entry.id   AF-Q21Q61-F1
#
_cell.length_a   1.000
_cell.length_b   1.000
_cell.length_c   1.000
_cell.angle_alpha   90.00
_cell.angle_beta   90.00
_cell.angle_gamma   90.00
#
_symmetry.space_group_name_H-M   'P 1'
#
loop_
_entity.id
_entity.type
_entity.pdbx_description
1 polymer ?
#
loop_
_entity_poly.entity_id
_entity_poly.type
_entity_poly.pdbx_seq_one_letter_code
_entity_poly.pdbx_strand_id
1 'polypeptide(L)'
;MKSIMNLINSNSGATGPVGSMQTELSPIAQEAIYSSMVAGSFPKTTGSSQQSAYWLAREALDDDRLALVSGSSETHVFYLAVPTRAFSNGALRDLPLSAAFPNHPEHEGDGAYVLHLGHDVTVAVIINGSDFKILCNEQLAVLEIIEDEGLRQIECDAKLAWPLKSLRLSSEQAADLATKWAGKVSAVVLAMSVLVYAAASIASGVIQGRSKDAISVREHGLASIIGQVALSSPLAERMAKFQQISSVVVRAGGWLKAYNFKNGKESFVVELPEWVSRDYLDALGPDVKTDLDRVGGVLVVTKGAMKLENK
;
A
#
# COMPACT_ATOMS: atom_id res chain seq x y z
N MET A 1 -63.17 29.56 40.60
CA MET A 1 -63.90 28.33 40.22
C MET A 1 -63.55 28.00 38.77
N LYS A 2 -63.23 26.71 38.50
CA LYS A 2 -62.80 26.07 37.23
C LYS A 2 -61.31 26.25 36.88
N SER A 3 -60.44 25.28 37.20
CA SER A 3 -60.24 23.92 36.61
C SER A 3 -59.34 24.02 35.36
N ILE A 4 -58.01 23.96 35.52
CA ILE A 4 -57.16 22.77 35.29
C ILE A 4 -57.60 22.00 34.05
N MET A 5 -56.85 22.16 32.95
CA MET A 5 -56.91 21.31 31.77
C MET A 5 -55.49 20.84 31.42
N ASN A 6 -55.41 19.54 31.19
CA ASN A 6 -54.23 18.69 31.24
C ASN A 6 -53.18 18.96 30.17
N LEU A 7 -51.92 18.80 30.59
CA LEU A 7 -50.79 18.40 29.75
C LEU A 7 -51.06 17.00 29.16
N ILE A 8 -51.07 16.89 27.84
CA ILE A 8 -50.71 15.66 27.14
C ILE A 8 -49.56 16.02 26.20
N ASN A 9 -48.39 15.56 26.60
CA ASN A 9 -47.13 15.68 25.88
C ASN A 9 -47.10 14.57 24.81
N SER A 10 -47.40 14.92 23.56
CA SER A 10 -47.25 13.99 22.42
C SER A 10 -45.81 14.01 21.95
N ASN A 11 -45.04 13.04 22.44
CA ASN A 11 -43.71 12.72 21.96
C ASN A 11 -43.86 11.98 20.62
N SER A 12 -43.91 12.71 19.50
CA SER A 12 -43.81 12.12 18.16
C SER A 12 -42.38 12.27 17.66
N GLY A 13 -41.67 11.15 17.61
CA GLY A 13 -40.32 11.06 17.08
C GLY A 13 -40.24 11.58 15.66
N ALA A 14 -39.55 12.71 15.50
CA ALA A 14 -38.97 13.11 14.23
C ALA A 14 -37.60 12.43 14.12
N THR A 15 -37.56 11.31 13.41
CA THR A 15 -36.33 10.82 12.77
C THR A 15 -35.97 11.81 11.66
N GLY A 16 -35.37 12.93 12.05
CA GLY A 16 -34.65 13.80 11.11
C GLY A 16 -33.43 13.05 10.59
N PRO A 17 -32.96 13.35 9.36
CA PRO A 17 -31.71 12.80 8.87
C PRO A 17 -30.62 13.17 9.87
N VAL A 18 -29.73 12.22 10.16
CA VAL A 18 -28.51 12.44 10.93
C VAL A 18 -27.68 13.45 10.14
N GLY A 19 -27.95 14.73 10.36
CA GLY A 19 -27.07 15.81 9.97
C GLY A 19 -25.77 15.51 10.67
N SER A 20 -24.76 15.15 9.89
CA SER A 20 -23.39 15.09 10.35
C SER A 20 -23.16 16.36 11.16
N MET A 21 -22.91 16.22 12.46
CA MET A 21 -22.40 17.30 13.29
C MET A 21 -21.11 17.76 12.62
N GLN A 22 -21.22 18.78 11.75
CA GLN A 22 -20.10 19.57 11.31
C GLN A 22 -19.68 20.31 12.57
N THR A 23 -18.67 19.78 13.26
CA THR A 23 -18.00 20.53 14.30
C THR A 23 -17.39 21.75 13.59
N GLU A 24 -18.13 22.86 13.56
CA GLU A 24 -17.62 24.12 13.05
C GLU A 24 -16.36 24.45 13.86
N LEU A 25 -15.24 24.54 13.16
CA LEU A 25 -13.97 24.92 13.75
C LEU A 25 -14.13 26.29 14.41
N SER A 26 -13.59 26.45 15.62
CA SER A 26 -13.52 27.77 16.25
C SER A 26 -12.82 28.76 15.31
N PRO A 27 -13.24 30.04 15.25
CA PRO A 27 -12.62 31.06 14.39
C PRO A 27 -11.09 31.13 14.53
N ILE A 28 -10.59 31.00 15.76
CA ILE A 28 -9.15 30.99 16.09
C ILE A 28 -8.41 29.84 15.39
N ALA A 29 -9.02 28.65 15.35
CA ALA A 29 -8.42 27.50 14.67
C ALA A 29 -8.40 27.68 13.14
N GLN A 30 -9.43 28.32 12.59
CA GLN A 30 -9.47 28.64 11.16
C GLN A 30 -8.41 29.68 10.80
N GLU A 31 -8.30 30.75 11.59
CA GLU A 31 -7.26 31.79 11.42
C GLU A 31 -5.86 31.19 11.44
N ALA A 32 -5.54 30.30 12.38
CA ALA A 32 -4.24 29.63 12.43
C ALA A 32 -3.93 28.80 11.17
N ILE A 33 -4.95 28.19 10.56
CA ILE A 33 -4.82 27.43 9.31
C ILE A 33 -4.59 28.38 8.13
N TYR A 34 -5.39 29.44 7.99
CA TYR A 34 -5.28 30.37 6.87
C TYR A 34 -4.02 31.25 6.92
N SER A 35 -3.61 31.68 8.11
CA SER A 35 -2.37 32.45 8.31
C SER A 35 -1.09 31.65 8.02
N SER A 36 -1.15 30.32 8.09
CA SER A 36 -0.04 29.43 7.75
C SER A 36 -0.11 28.87 6.32
N MET A 37 -1.10 29.29 5.55
CA MET A 37 -1.31 28.84 4.17
C MET A 37 -0.50 29.70 3.19
N VAL A 38 -0.02 29.05 2.14
CA VAL A 38 0.59 29.72 0.98
C VAL A 38 -0.27 29.49 -0.25
N ALA A 39 -0.28 30.50 -1.11
CA ALA A 39 -0.88 30.46 -2.43
C ALA A 39 0.21 30.62 -3.48
N GLY A 40 0.03 30.00 -4.63
CA GLY A 40 0.90 30.24 -5.76
C GLY A 40 0.34 29.74 -7.07
N SER A 41 1.02 30.12 -8.14
CA SER A 41 0.70 29.69 -9.50
C SER A 41 1.96 29.29 -10.25
N PHE A 42 1.79 28.48 -11.30
CA PHE A 42 2.86 28.17 -12.25
C PHE A 42 2.27 27.82 -13.61
N PRO A 43 3.04 28.02 -14.71
CA PRO A 43 2.59 27.64 -16.05
C PRO A 43 2.27 26.15 -16.13
N LYS A 44 1.21 25.80 -16.85
CA LYS A 44 0.78 24.43 -17.03
C LYS A 44 1.83 23.65 -17.85
N THR A 45 2.30 22.53 -17.29
CA THR A 45 3.30 21.67 -17.92
C THR A 45 2.74 20.28 -18.20
N THR A 46 3.47 19.44 -18.95
CA THR A 46 3.05 18.08 -19.36
C THR A 46 3.19 17.02 -18.25
N GLY A 47 3.32 17.42 -16.99
CA GLY A 47 3.50 16.52 -15.84
C GLY A 47 2.30 16.47 -14.89
N SER A 48 2.48 15.82 -13.73
CA SER A 48 1.51 15.90 -12.64
C SER A 48 1.55 17.29 -12.02
N SER A 49 0.57 18.12 -12.36
CA SER A 49 0.39 19.47 -11.77
C SER A 49 0.37 19.42 -10.24
N GLN A 50 -0.24 18.40 -9.67
CA GLN A 50 -0.36 18.23 -8.23
C GLN A 50 1.01 17.98 -7.57
N GLN A 51 1.90 17.24 -8.24
CA GLN A 51 3.26 17.01 -7.77
C GLN A 51 4.11 18.27 -7.85
N SER A 52 4.02 19.03 -8.94
CA SER A 52 4.73 20.31 -9.08
C SER A 52 4.28 21.33 -8.02
N ALA A 53 2.97 21.44 -7.80
CA ALA A 53 2.39 22.29 -6.75
C ALA A 53 2.92 21.89 -5.36
N TYR A 54 2.99 20.59 -5.07
CA TYR A 54 3.55 20.10 -3.82
C TYR A 54 5.01 20.50 -3.63
N TRP A 55 5.87 20.34 -4.64
CA TRP A 55 7.29 20.67 -4.52
C TRP A 55 7.52 22.17 -4.28
N LEU A 56 6.77 23.02 -4.99
CA LEU A 56 6.82 24.47 -4.78
C LEU A 56 6.33 24.85 -3.38
N ALA A 57 5.20 24.29 -2.95
CA ALA A 57 4.66 24.53 -1.62
C ALA A 57 5.60 24.06 -0.51
N ARG A 58 6.24 22.90 -0.68
CA ARG A 58 7.22 22.34 0.25
C ARG A 58 8.40 23.27 0.43
N GLU A 59 8.93 23.81 -0.67
CA GLU A 59 10.04 24.77 -0.62
C GLU A 59 9.62 26.06 0.11
N ALA A 60 8.41 26.57 -0.18
CA ALA A 60 7.91 27.80 0.44
C ALA A 60 7.60 27.66 1.93
N LEU A 61 7.09 26.49 2.35
CA LEU A 61 6.65 26.23 3.73
C LEU A 61 7.71 25.55 4.61
N ASP A 62 8.80 25.07 4.01
CA ASP A 62 9.82 24.23 4.64
C ASP A 62 9.21 23.05 5.43
N ASP A 63 8.21 22.37 4.84
CA ASP A 63 7.49 21.26 5.47
C ASP A 63 7.20 20.11 4.49
N ASP A 64 7.51 18.88 4.92
CA ASP A 64 7.32 17.65 4.16
C ASP A 64 5.89 17.10 4.21
N ARG A 65 5.03 17.62 5.08
CA ARG A 65 3.67 17.11 5.29
C ARG A 65 2.68 18.22 5.03
N LEU A 66 2.23 18.29 3.77
CA LEU A 66 1.34 19.32 3.29
C LEU A 66 -0.05 18.78 2.98
N ALA A 67 -1.06 19.62 3.22
CA ALA A 67 -2.37 19.48 2.62
C ALA A 67 -2.51 20.53 1.52
N LEU A 68 -2.95 20.10 0.33
CA LEU A 68 -3.04 20.98 -0.82
C LEU A 68 -4.36 20.83 -1.57
N VAL A 69 -4.78 21.92 -2.19
CA VAL A 69 -5.82 21.95 -3.23
C VAL A 69 -5.27 22.71 -4.42
N SER A 70 -5.58 22.24 -5.62
CA SER A 70 -5.09 22.84 -6.85
C SER A 70 -6.19 22.92 -7.89
N GLY A 71 -6.26 24.04 -8.57
CA GLY A 71 -7.09 24.27 -9.75
C GLY A 71 -6.23 24.56 -10.97
N SER A 72 -6.80 24.46 -12.16
CA SER A 72 -6.06 24.77 -13.39
C SER A 72 -6.92 25.55 -14.37
N SER A 73 -6.32 26.54 -15.01
CA SER A 73 -6.82 27.15 -16.23
C SER A 73 -6.23 26.46 -17.47
N GLU A 74 -6.43 27.07 -18.64
CA GLU A 74 -5.79 26.64 -19.88
C GLU A 74 -4.27 26.81 -19.82
N THR A 75 -3.78 27.88 -19.18
CA THR A 75 -2.37 28.29 -19.23
C THR A 75 -1.62 28.07 -17.92
N HIS A 76 -2.30 28.09 -16.78
CA HIS A 76 -1.67 28.05 -15.45
C HIS A 76 -2.34 27.02 -14.53
N VAL A 77 -1.58 26.59 -13.53
CA VAL A 77 -2.05 25.83 -12.39
C VAL A 77 -1.92 26.73 -11.18
N PHE A 78 -2.96 26.75 -10.35
CA PHE A 78 -3.05 27.51 -9.12
C PHE A 78 -3.13 26.52 -7.96
N TYR A 79 -2.54 26.85 -6.82
CA TYR A 79 -2.58 25.99 -5.65
C TYR A 79 -2.68 26.80 -4.36
N LEU A 80 -3.33 26.17 -3.37
CA LEU A 80 -3.29 26.55 -1.96
C LEU A 80 -2.71 25.38 -1.19
N ALA A 81 -1.76 25.65 -0.30
CA ALA A 81 -1.10 24.63 0.49
C ALA A 81 -0.89 25.10 1.93
N VAL A 82 -1.04 24.17 2.87
CA VAL A 82 -0.88 24.45 4.29
C VAL A 82 -0.14 23.29 4.98
N PRO A 83 0.76 23.57 5.94
CA PRO A 83 1.40 22.53 6.74
C PRO A 83 0.37 21.73 7.53
N THR A 84 0.47 20.40 7.51
CA THR A 84 -0.49 19.54 8.25
C THR A 84 -0.46 19.74 9.76
N ARG A 85 0.64 20.28 10.30
CA ARG A 85 0.75 20.70 11.71
C ARG A 85 -0.23 21.81 12.11
N ALA A 86 -0.69 22.62 11.15
CA ALA A 86 -1.68 23.67 11.39
C ALA A 86 -3.04 23.09 11.80
N PHE A 87 -3.33 21.83 11.44
CA PHE A 87 -4.55 21.12 11.84
C PHE A 87 -4.51 20.52 13.25
N SER A 88 -3.48 20.81 14.05
CA SER A 88 -3.37 20.31 15.42
C SER A 88 -4.55 20.72 16.31
N ASN A 89 -5.14 21.90 16.03
CA ASN A 89 -6.30 22.44 16.75
C ASN A 89 -7.65 22.14 16.06
N GLY A 90 -7.66 21.27 15.04
CA GLY A 90 -8.85 20.83 14.34
C GLY A 90 -8.65 20.70 12.82
N ALA A 91 -9.51 19.92 12.16
CA ALA A 91 -9.39 19.64 10.74
C ALA A 91 -10.29 20.56 9.90
N LEU A 92 -9.70 21.44 9.10
CA LEU A 92 -10.44 22.16 8.06
C LEU A 92 -10.67 21.18 6.92
N ARG A 93 -11.88 20.64 6.85
CA ARG A 93 -12.22 19.59 5.90
C ARG A 93 -12.44 20.16 4.50
N ASP A 94 -13.13 21.31 4.43
CA ASP A 94 -13.54 21.95 3.20
C ASP A 94 -13.05 23.40 3.20
N LEU A 95 -12.53 23.88 2.06
CA LEU A 95 -11.92 25.19 1.91
C LEU A 95 -12.81 26.11 1.05
N PRO A 96 -13.64 27.01 1.63
CA PRO A 96 -14.52 27.91 0.87
C PRO A 96 -13.79 28.75 -0.19
N LEU A 97 -12.55 29.15 0.11
CA LEU A 97 -11.69 29.90 -0.82
C LEU A 97 -11.30 29.10 -2.08
N SER A 98 -11.69 27.82 -2.19
CA SER A 98 -11.57 27.08 -3.45
C SER A 98 -12.40 27.67 -4.58
N ALA A 99 -13.40 28.51 -4.29
CA ALA A 99 -14.14 29.26 -5.30
C ALA A 99 -13.24 30.13 -6.19
N ALA A 100 -12.07 30.54 -5.69
CA ALA A 100 -11.09 31.30 -6.46
C ALA A 100 -10.43 30.51 -7.61
N PHE A 101 -10.53 29.17 -7.63
CA PHE A 101 -9.90 28.37 -8.67
C PHE A 101 -10.67 28.45 -10.00
N PRO A 102 -9.99 28.65 -11.15
CA PRO A 102 -10.66 28.81 -12.45
C PRO A 102 -11.53 27.65 -12.94
N ASN A 103 -11.29 26.44 -12.43
CA ASN A 103 -12.08 25.24 -12.73
C ASN A 103 -13.18 24.96 -11.68
N HIS A 104 -13.39 25.88 -10.73
CA HIS A 104 -14.44 25.76 -9.72
C HIS A 104 -15.80 26.23 -10.29
N PRO A 105 -16.92 25.55 -9.98
CA PRO A 105 -18.24 25.96 -10.47
C PRO A 105 -18.69 27.36 -10.04
N GLU A 106 -18.24 27.81 -8.86
CA GLU A 106 -18.54 29.13 -8.30
C GLU A 106 -17.49 30.20 -8.66
N HIS A 107 -16.59 29.91 -9.60
CA HIS A 107 -15.60 30.89 -10.04
C HIS A 107 -16.26 32.00 -10.87
N GLU A 108 -16.16 33.25 -10.42
CA GLU A 108 -16.71 34.44 -11.08
C GLU A 108 -15.68 35.26 -11.87
N GLY A 109 -14.47 34.71 -12.06
CA GLY A 109 -13.37 35.38 -12.76
C GLY A 109 -12.36 36.02 -11.81
N ASP A 110 -11.55 36.94 -12.36
CA ASP A 110 -10.48 37.65 -11.65
C ASP A 110 -11.07 38.60 -10.58
N GLY A 111 -10.45 38.62 -9.40
CA GLY A 111 -10.93 39.38 -8.25
C GLY A 111 -10.38 38.88 -6.91
N ALA A 112 -10.91 39.45 -5.83
CA ALA A 112 -10.60 39.07 -4.46
C ALA A 112 -11.74 38.23 -3.88
N TYR A 113 -11.47 36.95 -3.65
CA TYR A 113 -12.38 35.98 -3.06
C TYR A 113 -12.25 36.03 -1.54
N VAL A 114 -13.27 36.54 -0.85
CA VAL A 114 -13.20 36.93 0.56
C VAL A 114 -14.01 35.99 1.43
N LEU A 115 -13.43 35.64 2.57
CA LEU A 115 -14.04 34.86 3.66
C LEU A 115 -13.81 35.60 4.99
N HIS A 116 -14.89 35.89 5.71
CA HIS A 116 -14.82 36.51 7.02
C HIS A 116 -14.69 35.44 8.12
N LEU A 117 -13.62 35.53 8.93
CA LEU A 117 -13.34 34.64 10.04
C LEU A 117 -13.67 35.33 11.36
N GLY A 118 -14.83 35.03 11.94
CA GLY A 118 -15.25 35.66 13.19
C GLY A 118 -15.51 37.16 13.04
N HIS A 119 -15.14 37.96 14.04
CA HIS A 119 -15.50 39.38 14.09
C HIS A 119 -14.51 40.34 13.41
N ASP A 120 -13.19 40.09 13.47
CA ASP A 120 -12.20 41.08 13.05
C ASP A 120 -11.20 40.56 12.01
N VAL A 121 -11.17 39.26 11.71
CA VAL A 121 -10.19 38.67 10.79
C VAL A 121 -10.86 38.35 9.45
N THR A 122 -10.20 38.67 8.35
CA THR A 122 -10.67 38.38 7.00
C THR A 122 -9.55 37.70 6.22
N VAL A 123 -9.93 36.71 5.42
CA VAL A 123 -9.04 36.03 4.49
C VAL A 123 -9.51 36.27 3.08
N ALA A 124 -8.57 36.65 2.21
CA ALA A 124 -8.84 36.84 0.80
C ALA A 124 -7.85 36.03 -0.05
N VAL A 125 -8.35 35.36 -1.09
CA VAL A 125 -7.53 34.87 -2.20
C VAL A 125 -7.69 35.82 -3.37
N ILE A 126 -6.60 36.42 -3.80
CA ILE A 126 -6.58 37.32 -4.94
C ILE A 126 -6.11 36.55 -6.16
N ILE A 127 -6.90 36.62 -7.23
CA ILE A 127 -6.55 36.10 -8.56
C ILE A 127 -6.63 37.23 -9.59
N ASN A 128 -5.51 37.47 -10.26
CA ASN A 128 -5.38 38.48 -11.32
C ASN A 128 -4.48 37.92 -12.43
N GLY A 129 -5.09 37.35 -13.47
CA GLY A 129 -4.40 36.61 -14.52
C GLY A 129 -3.60 35.41 -13.98
N SER A 130 -2.27 35.57 -13.89
CA SER A 130 -1.38 34.55 -13.33
C SER A 130 -1.04 34.80 -11.86
N ASP A 131 -1.29 35.99 -11.31
CA ASP A 131 -1.02 36.27 -9.90
C ASP A 131 -2.06 35.58 -9.03
N PHE A 132 -1.60 34.86 -8.01
CA PHE A 132 -2.44 34.07 -7.12
C PHE A 132 -1.85 34.07 -5.72
N LYS A 133 -2.41 34.90 -4.85
CA LYS A 133 -1.90 35.20 -3.51
C LYS A 133 -3.01 35.08 -2.48
N ILE A 134 -2.63 34.75 -1.25
CA ILE A 134 -3.52 34.69 -0.10
C ILE A 134 -3.14 35.79 0.89
N LEU A 135 -4.15 36.48 1.42
CA LEU A 135 -4.03 37.48 2.46
C LEU A 135 -4.89 37.03 3.65
N CYS A 136 -4.34 37.07 4.85
CA CYS A 136 -5.04 36.78 6.10
C CYS A 136 -4.62 37.84 7.11
N ASN A 137 -5.53 38.77 7.42
CA ASN A 137 -5.24 39.87 8.34
C ASN A 137 -6.55 40.45 8.92
N GLU A 138 -6.44 41.53 9.70
CA GLU A 138 -7.57 42.33 10.12
C GLU A 138 -8.41 42.79 8.92
N GLN A 139 -9.74 42.81 9.09
CA GLN A 139 -10.70 43.09 8.02
C GLN A 139 -10.41 44.41 7.29
N LEU A 140 -10.12 45.49 8.04
CA LEU A 140 -9.84 46.80 7.46
C LEU A 140 -8.61 46.77 6.54
N ALA A 141 -7.53 46.11 6.97
CA ALA A 141 -6.29 46.02 6.20
C ALA A 141 -6.47 45.21 4.91
N VAL A 142 -7.26 44.13 4.95
CA VAL A 142 -7.53 43.32 3.75
C VAL A 142 -8.40 44.10 2.76
N LEU A 143 -9.44 44.80 3.24
CA LEU A 143 -10.32 45.60 2.39
C LEU A 143 -9.58 46.77 1.75
N GLU A 144 -8.70 47.44 2.48
CA GLU A 144 -7.85 48.53 1.96
C GLU A 144 -6.98 48.04 0.79
N ILE A 145 -6.33 46.89 0.92
CA ILE A 145 -5.52 46.30 -0.16
C ILE A 145 -6.38 45.95 -1.39
N ILE A 146 -7.57 45.41 -1.18
CA ILE A 146 -8.49 45.05 -2.27
C ILE A 146 -8.95 46.31 -3.02
N GLU A 147 -9.26 47.39 -2.29
CA GLU A 147 -9.68 48.68 -2.85
C GLU A 147 -8.53 49.37 -3.59
N ASP A 148 -7.33 49.39 -3.01
CA ASP A 148 -6.12 49.96 -3.62
C ASP A 148 -5.73 49.27 -4.93
N GLU A 149 -5.88 47.94 -5.00
CA GLU A 149 -5.65 47.17 -6.23
C GLU A 149 -6.83 47.25 -7.23
N GLY A 150 -7.95 47.89 -6.85
CA GLY A 150 -9.14 48.04 -7.68
C GLY A 150 -9.83 46.71 -8.02
N LEU A 151 -9.71 45.72 -7.13
CA LEU A 151 -10.19 44.36 -7.36
C LEU A 151 -11.67 44.23 -7.00
N ARG A 152 -12.41 43.44 -7.78
CA ARG A 152 -13.79 43.08 -7.45
C ARG A 152 -13.81 42.14 -6.25
N GLN A 153 -14.59 42.47 -5.22
CA GLN A 153 -14.83 41.60 -4.08
C GLN A 153 -15.88 40.53 -4.41
N ILE A 154 -15.59 39.28 -4.08
CA ILE A 154 -16.48 38.12 -4.28
C ILE A 154 -16.55 37.37 -2.94
N GLU A 155 -17.73 37.34 -2.32
CA GLU A 155 -17.92 36.63 -1.05
C GLU A 155 -17.98 35.11 -1.29
N CYS A 156 -17.17 34.36 -0.55
CA CYS A 156 -17.14 32.90 -0.62
C CYS A 156 -18.12 32.27 0.37
N ASP A 157 -18.93 31.31 -0.10
CA ASP A 157 -19.80 30.48 0.74
C ASP A 157 -19.20 29.07 0.89
N ALA A 158 -19.54 28.36 1.96
CA ALA A 158 -19.06 27.00 2.24
C ALA A 158 -19.77 25.91 1.42
N LYS A 159 -20.77 26.25 0.59
CA LYS A 159 -21.66 25.29 -0.08
C LYS A 159 -20.95 24.31 -1.02
N LEU A 160 -19.93 24.74 -1.75
CA LEU A 160 -19.20 23.91 -2.71
C LEU A 160 -17.69 23.88 -2.44
N ALA A 161 -17.31 24.11 -1.19
CA ALA A 161 -15.91 24.11 -0.76
C ALA A 161 -15.19 22.79 -1.11
N TRP A 162 -14.03 22.88 -1.74
CA TRP A 162 -13.21 21.72 -2.07
C TRP A 162 -12.40 21.25 -0.87
N PRO A 163 -12.25 19.93 -0.67
CA PRO A 163 -11.49 19.43 0.45
C PRO A 163 -9.99 19.54 0.23
N LEU A 164 -9.26 19.89 1.29
CA LEU A 164 -7.80 19.84 1.30
C LEU A 164 -7.33 18.37 1.24
N LYS A 165 -6.48 18.05 0.27
CA LYS A 165 -5.95 16.70 0.11
C LYS A 165 -4.56 16.62 0.73
N SER A 166 -4.38 15.78 1.74
CA SER A 166 -3.06 15.46 2.25
C SER A 166 -2.32 14.59 1.23
N LEU A 167 -1.28 15.11 0.58
CA LEU A 167 -0.39 14.29 -0.22
C LEU A 167 0.76 13.79 0.65
N ARG A 168 0.86 12.48 0.83
CA ARG A 168 2.05 11.82 1.37
C ARG A 168 2.88 11.27 0.23
N LEU A 169 3.78 12.09 -0.31
CA LEU A 169 4.62 11.67 -1.45
C LEU A 169 5.60 10.54 -1.12
N SER A 170 5.86 10.23 0.16
CA SER A 170 6.78 9.13 0.51
C SER A 170 6.22 7.74 0.18
N SER A 171 4.90 7.54 0.10
CA SER A 171 4.31 6.23 -0.24
C SER A 171 3.99 6.07 -1.73
N GLU A 172 3.60 7.14 -2.42
CA GLU A 172 3.26 7.07 -3.85
C GLU A 172 4.50 6.98 -4.73
N GLN A 173 5.61 7.64 -4.38
CA GLN A 173 6.86 7.48 -5.13
C GLN A 173 7.44 6.07 -5.01
N ALA A 174 7.33 5.45 -3.82
CA ALA A 174 7.73 4.06 -3.63
C ALA A 174 6.84 3.11 -4.44
N ALA A 175 5.52 3.35 -4.46
CA ALA A 175 4.58 2.56 -5.25
C ALA A 175 4.77 2.73 -6.76
N ASP A 176 4.98 3.94 -7.26
CA ASP A 176 5.18 4.21 -8.69
C ASP A 176 6.53 3.72 -9.20
N LEU A 177 7.60 3.84 -8.39
CA LEU A 177 8.89 3.24 -8.71
C LEU A 177 8.81 1.72 -8.67
N ALA A 178 8.15 1.14 -7.66
CA ALA A 178 7.91 -0.30 -7.58
C ALA A 178 7.06 -0.79 -8.75
N THR A 179 6.08 -0.03 -9.23
CA THR A 179 5.21 -0.42 -10.35
C THR A 179 5.95 -0.33 -11.69
N LYS A 180 6.77 0.71 -11.91
CA LYS A 180 7.62 0.81 -13.10
C LYS A 180 8.72 -0.26 -13.14
N TRP A 181 9.29 -0.62 -11.99
CA TRP A 181 10.26 -1.72 -11.89
C TRP A 181 9.59 -3.09 -12.00
N ALA A 182 8.45 -3.31 -11.34
CA ALA A 182 7.68 -4.55 -11.43
C ALA A 182 7.18 -4.81 -12.85
N GLY A 183 6.79 -3.77 -13.59
CA GLY A 183 6.40 -3.89 -15.00
C GLY A 183 7.55 -4.30 -15.92
N LYS A 184 8.77 -3.80 -15.69
CA LYS A 184 9.96 -4.21 -16.47
C LYS A 184 10.43 -5.62 -16.09
N VAL A 185 10.40 -5.96 -14.81
CA VAL A 185 10.79 -7.28 -14.32
C VAL A 185 9.80 -8.35 -14.76
N SER A 186 8.49 -8.07 -14.74
CA SER A 186 7.46 -9.02 -15.18
C SER A 186 7.55 -9.32 -16.68
N ALA A 187 7.86 -8.32 -17.52
CA ALA A 187 8.08 -8.52 -18.95
C ALA A 187 9.32 -9.40 -19.24
N VAL A 188 10.42 -9.20 -18.49
CA VAL A 188 11.62 -10.04 -18.61
C VAL A 188 11.36 -11.46 -18.14
N VAL A 189 10.64 -11.65 -17.04
CA VAL A 189 10.27 -12.98 -16.53
C VAL A 189 9.37 -13.71 -17.52
N LEU A 190 8.39 -13.03 -18.14
CA LEU A 190 7.55 -13.62 -19.19
C LEU A 190 8.38 -14.03 -20.41
N ALA A 191 9.28 -13.18 -20.89
CA ALA A 191 10.15 -13.49 -22.02
C ALA A 191 11.08 -14.68 -21.73
N MET A 192 11.65 -14.74 -20.51
CA MET A 192 12.47 -15.86 -20.06
C MET A 192 11.67 -17.16 -19.95
N SER A 193 10.41 -17.08 -19.50
CA SER A 193 9.52 -18.23 -19.40
C SER A 193 9.22 -18.83 -20.77
N VAL A 194 8.95 -17.98 -21.77
CA VAL A 194 8.73 -18.40 -23.16
C VAL A 194 9.99 -19.06 -23.75
N LEU A 195 11.18 -18.50 -23.47
CA LEU A 195 12.45 -19.08 -23.92
C LEU A 195 12.73 -20.45 -23.28
N VAL A 196 12.50 -20.60 -21.97
CA VAL A 196 12.67 -21.89 -21.27
C VAL A 196 11.69 -22.92 -21.80
N TYR A 197 10.43 -22.54 -22.06
CA TYR A 197 9.44 -23.44 -22.65
C TYR A 197 9.84 -23.86 -24.08
N ALA A 198 10.29 -22.93 -24.91
CA ALA A 198 10.77 -23.23 -26.26
C ALA A 198 12.00 -24.17 -26.24
N ALA A 199 12.96 -23.92 -25.35
CA ALA A 199 14.12 -24.78 -25.16
C ALA A 199 13.74 -26.19 -24.69
N ALA A 200 12.80 -26.31 -23.74
CA ALA A 200 12.29 -27.59 -23.27
C ALA A 200 11.55 -28.37 -24.37
N SER A 201 10.81 -27.67 -25.23
CA SER A 201 10.10 -28.24 -26.38
C SER A 201 11.08 -28.81 -27.41
N ILE A 202 12.12 -28.05 -27.76
CA ILE A 202 13.17 -28.47 -28.69
C ILE A 202 13.97 -29.64 -28.11
N ALA A 203 14.35 -29.57 -26.83
CA ALA A 203 15.07 -30.65 -26.15
C ALA A 203 14.25 -31.94 -26.12
N SER A 204 12.95 -31.85 -25.83
CA SER A 204 12.03 -33.00 -25.85
C SER A 204 11.91 -33.60 -27.25
N GLY A 205 11.83 -32.77 -28.30
CA GLY A 205 11.82 -33.23 -29.69
C GLY A 205 13.11 -33.94 -30.11
N VAL A 206 14.28 -33.40 -29.71
CA VAL A 206 15.58 -34.02 -29.97
C VAL A 206 15.74 -35.32 -29.18
N ILE A 207 15.29 -35.37 -27.92
CA ILE A 207 15.35 -36.58 -27.10
C ILE A 207 14.40 -37.66 -27.65
N GLN A 208 13.20 -37.31 -28.10
CA GLN A 208 12.28 -38.26 -28.73
C GLN A 208 12.78 -38.74 -30.10
N GLY A 209 13.37 -37.85 -30.90
CA GLY A 209 14.02 -38.22 -32.17
C GLY A 209 15.20 -39.17 -31.94
N ARG A 210 16.08 -38.84 -31.00
CA ARG A 210 17.18 -39.70 -30.58
C ARG A 210 16.71 -40.97 -29.88
N SER A 211 15.55 -40.99 -29.23
CA SER A 211 15.01 -42.21 -28.63
C SER A 211 14.45 -43.14 -29.69
N LYS A 212 13.86 -42.63 -30.78
CA LYS A 212 13.45 -43.46 -31.93
C LYS A 212 14.67 -44.06 -32.64
N ASP A 213 15.72 -43.26 -32.86
CA ASP A 213 16.98 -43.74 -33.43
C ASP A 213 17.77 -44.63 -32.45
N ALA A 214 17.70 -44.35 -31.15
CA ALA A 214 18.35 -45.16 -30.12
C ALA A 214 17.59 -46.46 -29.85
N ILE A 215 16.28 -46.55 -30.06
CA ILE A 215 15.53 -47.82 -29.93
C ILE A 215 15.85 -48.74 -31.11
N SER A 216 15.96 -48.22 -32.33
CA SER A 216 16.37 -49.02 -33.50
C SER A 216 17.85 -49.45 -33.44
N VAL A 217 18.73 -48.64 -32.83
CA VAL A 217 20.14 -49.01 -32.58
C VAL A 217 20.29 -49.87 -31.30
N ARG A 218 19.41 -49.74 -30.30
CA ARG A 218 19.46 -50.50 -29.03
C ARG A 218 19.07 -51.96 -29.16
N GLU A 219 18.23 -52.36 -30.13
CA GLU A 219 17.98 -53.80 -30.37
C GLU A 219 19.24 -54.53 -30.88
N HIS A 220 20.19 -53.82 -31.50
CA HIS A 220 21.47 -54.39 -31.92
C HIS A 220 22.63 -54.12 -30.95
N GLY A 221 22.53 -53.13 -30.06
CA GLY A 221 23.59 -52.76 -29.11
C GLY A 221 23.40 -53.21 -27.65
N LEU A 222 22.18 -53.58 -27.21
CA LEU A 222 21.91 -53.94 -25.81
C LEU A 222 22.52 -55.28 -25.37
N ALA A 223 23.02 -56.11 -26.28
CA ALA A 223 23.77 -57.31 -25.93
C ALA A 223 25.20 -57.01 -25.44
N SER A 224 25.76 -55.81 -25.70
CA SER A 224 27.18 -55.54 -25.45
C SER A 224 27.48 -54.51 -24.36
N ILE A 225 26.47 -53.84 -23.78
CA ILE A 225 26.67 -52.78 -22.78
C ILE A 225 25.78 -52.98 -21.54
N ILE A 226 25.88 -54.15 -20.91
CA ILE A 226 25.49 -54.37 -19.49
C ILE A 226 26.73 -54.21 -18.57
N GLY A 227 27.88 -53.81 -19.13
CA GLY A 227 29.15 -53.84 -18.41
C GLY A 227 29.46 -52.63 -17.53
N GLN A 228 29.08 -51.40 -17.88
CA GLN A 228 29.68 -50.22 -17.23
C GLN A 228 28.74 -49.02 -17.27
N VAL A 229 28.29 -48.58 -16.08
CA VAL A 229 28.39 -47.20 -15.53
C VAL A 229 27.48 -47.12 -14.30
N ALA A 230 28.04 -47.46 -13.15
CA ALA A 230 27.56 -47.04 -11.84
C ALA A 230 28.49 -45.92 -11.36
N LEU A 231 28.04 -44.67 -11.47
CA LEU A 231 28.70 -43.51 -10.85
C LEU A 231 27.61 -42.51 -10.45
N SER A 232 26.93 -42.82 -9.34
CA SER A 232 26.22 -41.84 -8.53
C SER A 232 26.99 -41.74 -7.22
N SER A 233 27.54 -40.57 -6.93
CA SER A 233 28.30 -40.34 -5.69
C SER A 233 27.43 -40.67 -4.48
N PRO A 234 27.84 -41.61 -3.61
CA PRO A 234 27.06 -42.01 -2.44
C PRO A 234 26.88 -40.86 -1.42
N LEU A 235 27.62 -39.75 -1.57
CA LEU A 235 27.43 -38.55 -0.75
C LEU A 235 26.25 -37.71 -1.25
N ALA A 236 26.05 -37.61 -2.57
CA ALA A 236 24.93 -36.86 -3.15
C ALA A 236 23.59 -37.50 -2.78
N GLU A 237 23.53 -38.84 -2.79
CA GLU A 237 22.35 -39.58 -2.36
C GLU A 237 22.00 -39.33 -0.88
N ARG A 238 23.03 -39.24 -0.02
CA ARG A 238 22.85 -38.93 1.42
C ARG A 238 22.30 -37.54 1.64
N MET A 239 22.82 -36.56 0.91
CA MET A 239 22.39 -35.16 1.05
C MET A 239 20.95 -34.98 0.56
N ALA A 240 20.58 -35.61 -0.57
CA ALA A 240 19.23 -35.55 -1.11
C ALA A 240 18.20 -36.13 -0.13
N LYS A 241 18.50 -37.26 0.51
CA LYS A 241 17.62 -37.89 1.51
C LYS A 241 17.43 -37.03 2.75
N PHE A 242 18.52 -36.44 3.26
CA PHE A 242 18.46 -35.50 4.39
C PHE A 242 17.60 -34.26 4.08
N GLN A 243 17.79 -33.67 2.89
CA GLN A 243 17.00 -32.51 2.45
C GLN A 243 15.52 -32.83 2.30
N GLN A 244 15.20 -34.01 1.74
CA GLN A 244 13.82 -34.46 1.60
C GLN A 244 13.14 -34.56 2.98
N ILE A 245 13.75 -35.23 3.95
CA ILE A 245 13.17 -35.39 5.29
C ILE A 245 13.05 -34.05 6.02
N SER A 246 14.08 -33.22 5.96
CA SER A 246 14.05 -31.89 6.58
C SER A 246 12.92 -31.03 6.03
N SER A 247 12.66 -31.11 4.72
CA SER A 247 11.57 -30.35 4.08
C SER A 247 10.18 -30.79 4.54
N VAL A 248 9.98 -32.10 4.73
CA VAL A 248 8.71 -32.68 5.21
C VAL A 248 8.46 -32.29 6.66
N VAL A 249 9.48 -32.39 7.51
CA VAL A 249 9.40 -32.07 8.94
C VAL A 249 9.11 -30.59 9.18
N VAL A 250 9.82 -29.70 8.48
CA VAL A 250 9.60 -28.25 8.59
C VAL A 250 8.22 -27.87 8.10
N ARG A 251 7.73 -28.47 7.01
CA ARG A 251 6.39 -28.20 6.48
C ARG A 251 5.28 -28.66 7.42
N ALA A 252 5.53 -29.74 8.16
CA ALA A 252 4.64 -30.24 9.20
C ALA A 252 4.75 -29.44 10.53
N GLY A 253 5.56 -28.38 10.58
CA GLY A 253 5.72 -27.56 11.78
C GLY A 253 6.56 -28.21 12.89
N GLY A 254 7.34 -29.24 12.56
CA GLY A 254 8.19 -29.95 13.50
C GLY A 254 9.68 -29.63 13.36
N TRP A 255 10.51 -30.34 14.13
CA TRP A 255 11.96 -30.22 14.08
C TRP A 255 12.67 -31.60 14.11
N LEU A 256 13.81 -31.68 13.44
CA LEU A 256 14.65 -32.87 13.37
C LEU A 256 15.66 -32.85 14.53
N LYS A 257 15.56 -33.80 15.47
CA LYS A 257 16.45 -33.91 16.63
C LYS A 257 17.76 -34.64 16.30
N ALA A 258 17.67 -35.72 15.52
CA ALA A 258 18.82 -36.52 15.15
C ALA A 258 18.63 -37.14 13.76
N TYR A 259 19.73 -37.21 12.99
CA TYR A 259 19.76 -37.90 11.70
C TYR A 259 21.08 -38.66 11.54
N ASN A 260 21.02 -39.91 11.09
CA ASN A 260 22.19 -40.73 10.86
C ASN A 260 21.94 -41.70 9.70
N PHE A 261 22.95 -41.81 8.83
CA PHE A 261 22.93 -42.67 7.66
C PHE A 261 24.18 -43.55 7.68
N LYS A 262 24.01 -44.84 8.02
CA LYS A 262 25.10 -45.83 8.07
C LYS A 262 24.74 -47.05 7.24
N ASN A 263 25.68 -47.47 6.37
CA ASN A 263 25.57 -48.70 5.58
C ASN A 263 24.25 -48.82 4.77
N GLY A 264 23.80 -47.70 4.17
CA GLY A 264 22.55 -47.67 3.40
C GLY A 264 21.27 -47.66 4.24
N LYS A 265 21.39 -47.71 5.57
CA LYS A 265 20.28 -47.62 6.51
C LYS A 265 20.19 -46.22 7.09
N GLU A 266 18.99 -45.68 7.04
CA GLU A 266 18.64 -44.37 7.56
C GLU A 266 17.98 -44.50 8.93
N SER A 267 18.37 -43.64 9.85
CA SER A 267 17.76 -43.50 11.17
C SER A 267 17.63 -42.04 11.54
N PHE A 268 16.48 -41.66 12.09
CA PHE A 268 16.22 -40.30 12.52
C PHE A 268 15.22 -40.23 13.66
N VAL A 269 15.25 -39.11 14.37
CA VAL A 269 14.26 -38.73 15.38
C VAL A 269 13.78 -37.33 15.03
N VAL A 270 12.48 -37.19 14.83
CA VAL A 270 11.82 -35.91 14.58
C VAL A 270 10.72 -35.70 15.61
N GLU A 271 10.47 -34.45 15.98
CA GLU A 271 9.33 -34.08 16.80
C GLU A 271 8.38 -33.28 15.94
N LEU A 272 7.14 -33.72 15.93
CA LEU A 272 6.06 -33.14 15.16
C LEU A 272 4.97 -32.67 16.13
N PRO A 273 4.22 -31.62 15.80
CA PRO A 273 3.03 -31.27 16.55
C PRO A 273 1.99 -32.41 16.53
N GLU A 274 1.19 -32.54 17.60
CA GLU A 274 0.15 -33.59 17.71
C GLU A 274 -0.89 -33.57 16.57
N TRP A 275 -1.11 -32.40 15.96
CA TRP A 275 -2.09 -32.21 14.89
C TRP A 275 -1.62 -32.64 13.50
N VAL A 276 -0.41 -33.19 13.36
CA VAL A 276 0.14 -33.58 12.05
C VAL A 276 -0.63 -34.76 11.45
N SER A 277 -1.04 -34.62 10.18
CA SER A 277 -1.81 -35.63 9.46
C SER A 277 -0.98 -36.86 9.10
N ARG A 278 -1.65 -38.00 8.90
CA ARG A 278 -1.01 -39.28 8.52
C ARG A 278 -0.20 -39.18 7.23
N ASP A 279 -0.61 -38.33 6.29
CA ASP A 279 0.11 -38.13 5.02
C ASP A 279 1.55 -37.65 5.22
N TYR A 280 1.81 -36.83 6.24
CA TYR A 280 3.17 -36.39 6.59
C TYR A 280 3.99 -37.50 7.24
N LEU A 281 3.35 -38.40 7.99
CA LEU A 281 4.01 -39.57 8.57
C LEU A 281 4.38 -40.60 7.49
N ASP A 282 3.49 -40.81 6.52
CA ASP A 282 3.72 -41.71 5.39
C ASP A 282 4.83 -41.18 4.46
N ALA A 283 4.93 -39.84 4.32
CA ALA A 283 5.98 -39.19 3.56
C ALA A 283 7.39 -39.34 4.17
N LEU A 284 7.51 -39.66 5.47
CA LEU A 284 8.79 -39.95 6.15
C LEU A 284 9.32 -41.37 5.82
N GLY A 285 8.52 -42.15 5.11
CA GLY A 285 8.87 -43.48 4.59
C GLY A 285 8.41 -44.61 5.50
N PRO A 286 8.63 -45.87 5.07
CA PRO A 286 8.22 -47.05 5.81
C PRO A 286 9.01 -47.23 7.12
N ASP A 287 8.45 -47.99 8.05
CA ASP A 287 9.06 -48.40 9.34
C ASP A 287 9.29 -47.27 10.36
N VAL A 288 8.50 -46.21 10.24
CA VAL A 288 8.48 -45.10 11.19
C VAL A 288 7.60 -45.45 12.39
N LYS A 289 8.12 -45.31 13.61
CA LYS A 289 7.39 -45.49 14.86
C LYS A 289 7.03 -44.14 15.44
N THR A 290 5.77 -43.97 15.83
CA THR A 290 5.29 -42.77 16.51
C THR A 290 5.07 -43.06 17.98
N ASP A 291 5.55 -42.17 18.84
CA ASP A 291 5.30 -42.17 20.28
C ASP A 291 4.79 -40.79 20.68
N LEU A 292 3.73 -40.74 21.47
CA LEU A 292 3.14 -39.47 21.91
C LEU A 292 3.78 -39.09 23.23
N ASP A 293 4.64 -38.05 23.21
CA ASP A 293 5.18 -37.50 24.44
C ASP A 293 4.10 -36.64 25.12
N ARG A 294 3.42 -37.27 26.09
CA ARG A 294 2.32 -36.68 26.85
C ARG A 294 2.71 -35.45 27.68
N VAL A 295 4.01 -35.22 27.89
CA VAL A 295 4.51 -34.08 28.68
C VAL A 295 4.66 -32.81 27.82
N GLY A 296 4.97 -32.97 26.53
CA GLY A 296 5.26 -31.86 25.62
C GLY A 296 4.18 -31.53 24.58
N GLY A 297 3.13 -32.35 24.44
CA GLY A 297 2.13 -32.17 23.37
C GLY A 297 2.71 -32.36 21.97
N VAL A 298 3.79 -33.15 21.85
CA VAL A 298 4.50 -33.43 20.61
C VAL A 298 4.49 -34.92 20.30
N LEU A 299 4.34 -35.23 19.03
CA LEU A 299 4.49 -36.56 18.47
C LEU A 299 5.96 -36.79 18.12
N VAL A 300 6.59 -37.69 18.85
CA VAL A 300 7.96 -38.12 18.58
C VAL A 300 7.92 -39.23 17.55
N VAL A 301 8.63 -39.02 16.45
CA VAL A 301 8.63 -39.93 15.31
C VAL A 301 10.05 -40.41 15.08
N THR A 302 10.23 -41.72 15.18
CA THR A 302 11.53 -42.37 15.19
C THR A 302 11.62 -43.44 14.09
N LYS A 303 12.72 -43.41 13.33
CA LYS A 303 13.06 -44.43 12.35
C LYS A 303 14.39 -45.10 12.70
N GLY A 304 14.43 -46.43 12.65
CA GLY A 304 15.62 -47.21 12.99
C GLY A 304 15.89 -47.35 14.50
N ALA A 305 17.11 -47.74 14.87
CA ALA A 305 17.49 -48.09 16.24
C ALA A 305 17.86 -46.89 17.14
N MET A 306 17.52 -45.67 16.73
CA MET A 306 17.74 -44.48 17.56
C MET A 306 16.68 -44.44 18.66
N LYS A 307 17.09 -44.29 19.92
CA LYS A 307 16.21 -43.93 21.03
C LYS A 307 16.62 -42.55 21.53
N LEU A 308 15.65 -41.73 21.89
CA LEU A 308 15.93 -40.54 22.70
C LEU A 308 16.45 -41.01 24.05
N GLU A 309 17.66 -40.59 24.41
CA GLU A 309 18.08 -40.61 25.80
C GLU A 309 17.26 -39.53 26.52
N ASN A 310 16.27 -39.95 27.30
CA ASN A 310 15.59 -39.05 28.23
C ASN A 310 16.61 -38.63 29.29
N LYS A 311 16.98 -37.36 29.28
CA LYS A 311 17.63 -36.68 30.41
C LYS A 311 16.58 -35.98 31.25
#